data_AF-A0A935H0C0-F1
#
_entry.id   AF-A0A935H0C0-F1
#
_cell.length_a   1.000
_cell.length_b   1.000
_cell.length_c   1.000
_cell.angle_alpha   90.00
_cell.angle_beta   90.00
_cell.angle_gamma   90.00
#
_symmetry.space_group_name_H-M   'P 1'
#
loop_
_entity.id
_entity.type
_entity.pdbx_description
1 polymer ?
#
loop_
_entity_poly.entity_id
_entity_poly.type
_entity_poly.pdbx_seq_one_letter_code
_entity_poly.pdbx_strand_id
1 'polypeptide(L)' 'MLTGDLKSKIDQIWNAFWSGGIANPIEVIEQITYLLFLRRLDDLHTLEENKASRSCLSIF' A
#
# COMPACT_ATOMS: atom_id res chain seq x y z
N MET A 1 -20.43 12.29 0.98
CA MET A 1 -19.76 12.63 2.25
C MET A 1 -18.64 11.64 2.45
N LEU A 2 -17.44 12.08 2.84
CA LEU A 2 -16.42 11.17 3.34
C LEU A 2 -17.00 10.51 4.60
N THR A 3 -17.18 9.18 4.61
CA THR A 3 -17.68 8.46 5.79
C THR A 3 -16.73 8.68 6.96
N GLY A 4 -17.24 8.81 8.19
CA GLY A 4 -16.44 9.02 9.39
C GLY A 4 -15.29 8.00 9.53
N ASP A 5 -15.53 6.76 9.11
CA ASP A 5 -14.55 5.67 9.14
C ASP A 5 -13.34 5.93 8.22
N LEU A 6 -13.56 6.52 7.03
CA LEU A 6 -12.48 6.82 6.11
C LEU A 6 -11.61 7.96 6.64
N LYS A 7 -12.24 8.99 7.23
CA LYS A 7 -11.52 10.07 7.90
C LYS A 7 -10.68 9.53 9.06
N SER A 8 -11.26 8.67 9.90
CA SER A 8 -10.53 8.06 11.02
C SER A 8 -9.31 7.27 10.57
N LYS A 9 -9.39 6.53 9.46
CA LYS A 9 -8.25 5.80 8.89
C LYS A 9 -7.16 6.76 8.39
N ILE A 10 -7.53 7.85 7.74
CA ILE A 10 -6.57 8.88 7.29
C ILE A 10 -5.87 9.51 8.50
N ASP A 11 -6.63 9.86 9.54
CA ASP A 11 -6.10 10.46 10.76
C ASP A 11 -5.14 9.49 11.49
N GLN A 12 -5.43 8.19 11.50
CA GLN A 12 -4.53 7.18 12.07
C GLN A 12 -3.20 7.10 11.33
N ILE A 13 -3.23 7.11 10.00
CA ILE A 13 -2.01 7.12 9.16
C ILE A 13 -1.20 8.38 9.47
N TRP A 14 -1.85 9.53 9.53
CA TRP A 14 -1.19 10.80 9.85
C TRP A 14 -0.53 10.78 11.23
N ASN A 15 -1.22 10.26 12.25
CA ASN A 15 -0.68 10.13 13.61
C ASN A 15 0.53 9.18 13.67
N ALA A 16 0.55 8.12 12.87
CA ALA A 16 1.69 7.22 12.79
C ALA A 16 2.95 7.94 12.30
N PHE A 17 2.85 8.72 11.22
CA PHE A 17 3.97 9.53 10.71
C PHE A 17 4.42 10.60 11.70
N TRP A 18 3.46 11.29 12.33
CA TRP A 18 3.75 12.28 13.36
C TRP A 18 4.52 11.68 14.54
N SER A 19 4.10 10.51 15.04
CA SER A 19 4.79 9.79 16.12
C SER A 19 6.17 9.27 15.73
N GLY A 20 6.40 9.05 14.43
CA GLY A 20 7.70 8.67 13.85
C GLY A 20 8.68 9.83 13.66
N GLY A 21 8.31 11.06 14.04
CA GLY A 21 9.16 12.23 13.93
C GLY A 21 9.17 12.89 12.54
N ILE A 22 8.30 12.47 11.62
CA ILE A 22 8.15 13.06 10.29
C ILE A 22 6.94 14.00 10.35
N ALA A 23 7.21 15.29 10.52
CA ALA A 23 6.18 16.33 10.67
C ALA A 23 5.90 17.10 9.39
N ASN A 24 6.79 17.03 8.39
CA ASN A 24 6.66 17.78 7.14
C ASN A 24 5.62 17.10 6.22
N PRO A 25 4.49 17.76 5.89
CA PRO A 25 3.44 17.18 5.06
C PRO A 25 3.91 16.67 3.70
N ILE A 26 4.89 17.33 3.08
CA ILE A 26 5.42 16.93 1.77
C ILE A 26 6.17 15.60 1.88
N GLU A 27 7.02 15.46 2.90
CA GLU A 27 7.77 14.22 3.15
C GLU A 27 6.81 13.06 3.43
N VAL A 28 5.75 13.28 4.22
CA VAL A 28 4.73 12.25 4.50
C VAL A 28 4.06 11.77 3.22
N ILE A 29 3.66 12.69 2.33
CA ILE A 29 3.04 12.34 1.06
C ILE A 29 4.00 11.53 0.17
N GLU A 30 5.27 11.92 0.13
CA GLU A 30 6.31 11.20 -0.61
C GLU A 30 6.49 9.77 -0.08
N GLN A 31 6.61 9.60 1.24
CA GLN A 31 6.75 8.27 1.85
C GLN A 31 5.52 7.39 1.60
N ILE A 32 4.30 7.93 1.73
CA ILE A 32 3.07 7.20 1.37
C ILE A 32 3.11 6.77 -0.09
N THR A 33 3.53 7.65 -0.99
CA THR A 33 3.60 7.37 -2.42
C THR A 33 4.58 6.24 -2.72
N TYR A 34 5.75 6.23 -2.06
CA TYR A 34 6.70 5.11 -2.19
C TYR A 34 6.12 3.78 -1.72
N LEU A 35 5.46 3.76 -0.56
CA LEU A 35 4.85 2.53 -0.05
C LEU A 35 3.74 2.02 -0.96
N LEU A 36 2.91 2.92 -1.53
CA LEU A 36 1.87 2.54 -2.49
C LEU A 36 2.47 1.97 -3.78
N PHE A 37 3.59 2.51 -4.24
CA PHE A 37 4.28 2.00 -5.42
C PHE A 37 4.86 0.61 -5.18
N LEU A 38 5.56 0.40 -4.06
CA LEU A 38 6.13 -0.90 -3.68
C LEU A 38 5.04 -1.97 -3.56
N ARG A 39 3.97 -1.67 -2.82
CA ARG A 39 2.84 -2.59 -2.68
C ARG A 39 2.24 -2.98 -4.03
N ARG A 40 2.09 -2.01 -4.94
CA ARG A 40 1.55 -2.27 -6.28
C ARG A 40 2.46 -3.18 -7.09
N LEU A 41 3.78 -3.04 -6.96
CA LEU A 41 4.73 -3.94 -7.61
C LEU A 41 4.61 -5.36 -7.05
N ASP A 42 4.51 -5.51 -5.72
CA ASP A 42 4.32 -6.82 -5.08
C ASP A 42 3.02 -7.49 -5.54
N ASP A 43 1.91 -6.75 -5.56
CA ASP A 43 0.60 -7.26 -5.99
C ASP A 43 0.66 -7.78 -7.45
N LEU A 44 1.38 -7.09 -8.33
CA LEU A 44 1.60 -7.51 -9.71
C LEU A 44 2.46 -8.78 -9.78
N HIS A 45 3.53 -8.84 -8.99
CA HIS A 45 4.42 -10.00 -8.97
C HIS A 45 3.68 -11.25 -8.48
N THR A 46 2.96 -11.16 -7.37
CA THR A 46 2.13 -12.25 -6.85
C THR A 46 1.06 -12.69 -7.85
N LEU A 47 0.49 -11.77 -8.62
CA LEU A 47 -0.48 -12.12 -9.67
C LEU A 47 0.16 -12.92 -10.81
N GLU A 48 1.39 -12.57 -11.21
CA GLU A 48 2.15 -13.33 -12.21
C GLU A 48 2.60 -14.70 -11.68
N GLU A 49 3.06 -14.79 -10.43
CA GLU A 49 3.39 -16.07 -9.77
C GLU A 49 2.18 -17.02 -9.74
N ASN A 50 1.02 -16.50 -9.33
CA ASN A 50 -0.23 -17.27 -9.30
C ASN A 50 -0.66 -17.76 -10.70
N LYS A 51 -0.45 -16.95 -11.75
CA LYS A 51 -0.71 -17.38 -13.13
C LYS A 51 0.24 -18.51 -13.54
N ALA A 52 1.53 -18.38 -13.23
CA ALA A 52 2.54 -19.40 -13.53
C ALA A 52 2.27 -20.71 -12.80
N SER A 53 1.88 -20.67 -11.52
CA SER A 53 1.50 -21.87 -10.77
C SER A 53 0.29 -22.56 -11.39
N ARG A 54 -0.73 -21.80 -11.82
CA ARG A 54 -1.92 -22.34 -12.47
C ARG A 54 -1.64 -22.95 -13.84
N SER A 55 -0.77 -22.33 -14.64
CA SER A 55 -0.40 -22.88 -15.95
C SER A 55 0.44 -24.15 -15.82
N CYS A 56 1.38 -24.19 -14.88
CA CYS A 56 2.20 -25.36 -14.59
C CYS A 56 1.35 -26.57 -14.15
N LEU A 57 0.34 -26.36 -13.30
CA LEU A 57 -0.57 -27.42 -12.85
C LEU A 57 -1.48 -27.99 -13.96
N SER A 58 -1.60 -27.29 -15.11
CA SER A 58 -2.41 -27.75 -16.24
C SER A 58 -1.63 -28.60 -17.25
N ILE A 59 -0.30 -28.60 -17.16
CA ILE A 59 0.61 -29.30 -18.08
C ILE A 59 1.02 -30.68 -17.53
N PHE A 60 0.74 -30.94 -16.24
CA PHE A 60 0.85 -32.25 -15.60
C PHE A 60 -0.52 -32.86 -15.36
#